data_AF-A0A3B4Y770-F1
#
_entry.id   AF-A0A3B4Y770-F1
#
_cell.length_a   1.000
_cell.length_b   1.000
_cell.length_c   1.000
_cell.angle_alpha   90.00
_cell.angle_beta   90.00
_cell.angle_gamma   90.00
#
_symmetry.space_group_name_H-M   'P 1'
#
loop_
_entity.id
_entity.type
_entity.pdbx_description
1 polymer ?
#
loop_
_entity_poly.entity_id
_entity_poly.type
_entity_poly.pdbx_seq_one_letter_code
_entity_poly.pdbx_strand_id
1 'polypeptide(L)'
;MFFYLGLLQDTLRDRLQTLLVIVLQLKLQQRRTREELVNQGIMPPLKSSATFHEQRRSLERARTEDYLKRKIRSRPERSELIRMHILEETSAEPSLQAKQLQLKRARIADDLNDKISHRPGPMELIHKNILPVHSSIKQAIIGECMFVVLHTEASYNQV
;
A
#
# COMPACT_ATOMS: atom_id res chain seq x y z
N MET A 1 -38.77 -25.94 -70.26
CA MET A 1 -39.04 -25.18 -69.01
C MET A 1 -38.29 -25.74 -67.80
N PHE A 2 -38.32 -27.05 -67.54
CA PHE A 2 -37.68 -27.66 -66.36
C PHE A 2 -36.16 -27.47 -66.22
N PHE A 3 -35.41 -27.46 -67.34
CA PHE A 3 -33.96 -27.22 -67.34
C PHE A 3 -33.55 -25.84 -66.80
N TYR A 4 -34.32 -24.79 -67.09
CA TYR A 4 -34.04 -23.44 -66.60
C TYR A 4 -34.33 -23.29 -65.10
N LEU A 5 -35.33 -24.02 -64.60
CA LEU A 5 -35.66 -24.04 -63.18
C LEU A 5 -34.55 -24.71 -62.36
N GLY A 6 -34.00 -25.83 -62.85
CA GLY A 6 -32.86 -26.52 -62.24
C GLY A 6 -31.60 -25.67 -62.19
N LEU A 7 -31.21 -25.07 -63.32
CA LEU A 7 -30.06 -24.15 -63.39
C LEU A 7 -30.21 -22.94 -62.46
N LEU A 8 -31.43 -22.40 -62.31
CA LEU A 8 -31.70 -21.31 -61.37
C LEU A 8 -31.53 -21.77 -59.93
N GLN A 9 -31.97 -22.99 -59.60
CA GLN A 9 -31.85 -23.58 -58.27
C GLN A 9 -30.38 -23.86 -57.89
N ASP A 10 -29.59 -24.37 -58.83
CA ASP A 10 -28.15 -24.61 -58.66
C ASP A 10 -27.39 -23.28 -58.52
N THR A 11 -27.72 -22.28 -59.33
CA THR A 11 -27.15 -20.93 -59.22
C THR A 11 -27.47 -20.27 -57.88
N LEU A 12 -28.70 -20.43 -57.37
CA LEU A 12 -29.06 -19.91 -56.04
C LEU A 12 -28.35 -20.65 -54.91
N ARG A 13 -28.16 -21.96 -55.04
CA ARG A 13 -27.38 -22.78 -54.11
C ARG A 13 -25.92 -22.35 -54.06
N ASP A 14 -25.29 -22.16 -55.23
CA ASP A 14 -23.91 -21.71 -55.35
C ASP A 14 -23.71 -20.29 -54.78
N ARG A 15 -24.67 -19.39 -55.03
CA ARG A 15 -24.64 -18.04 -54.41
C ARG A 15 -24.77 -18.12 -52.89
N LEU A 16 -25.67 -18.94 -52.37
CA LEU A 16 -25.85 -19.11 -50.92
C LEU A 16 -24.58 -19.70 -50.28
N GLN A 17 -23.97 -20.68 -50.94
CA GLN A 17 -22.72 -21.30 -50.49
C GLN A 17 -21.56 -20.32 -50.52
N THR A 18 -21.46 -19.49 -51.57
CA THR A 18 -20.47 -18.42 -51.68
C THR A 18 -20.65 -17.39 -50.54
N LEU A 19 -21.87 -16.94 -50.28
CA LEU A 19 -22.15 -16.02 -49.17
C LEU A 19 -21.78 -16.62 -47.81
N LEU A 20 -22.07 -17.91 -47.60
CA LEU A 20 -21.72 -18.61 -46.35
C LEU A 20 -20.20 -18.67 -46.14
N VAL A 21 -19.44 -18.97 -47.20
CA VAL A 21 -17.97 -18.97 -47.16
C VAL A 21 -17.42 -17.57 -46.84
N ILE A 22 -17.96 -16.52 -47.48
CA ILE A 22 -17.55 -15.14 -47.23
C ILE A 22 -17.80 -14.74 -45.76
N VAL A 23 -19.00 -15.02 -45.23
CA VAL A 23 -19.34 -14.70 -43.84
C VAL A 23 -18.44 -15.45 -42.86
N LEU A 24 -18.17 -16.74 -43.11
CA LEU A 24 -17.29 -17.52 -42.26
C LEU A 24 -15.86 -16.97 -42.27
N GLN A 25 -15.33 -16.60 -43.43
CA GLN A 25 -14.00 -15.99 -43.56
C GLN A 25 -13.89 -14.71 -42.73
N LEU A 26 -14.89 -13.82 -42.82
CA LEU A 26 -14.94 -12.59 -42.01
C LEU A 26 -14.99 -12.90 -40.50
N LYS A 27 -15.80 -13.87 -40.08
CA LYS A 27 -15.89 -14.28 -38.66
C LYS A 27 -14.60 -14.89 -38.14
N LEU A 28 -13.87 -15.62 -38.99
CA LEU A 28 -12.57 -16.20 -38.63
C LEU A 28 -11.48 -15.12 -38.54
N GLN A 29 -11.54 -14.06 -39.34
CA GLN A 29 -10.62 -12.93 -39.23
C GLN A 29 -10.88 -12.09 -37.96
N GLN A 30 -12.14 -11.93 -37.57
CA GLN A 30 -12.54 -11.19 -36.37
C GLN A 30 -12.42 -12.01 -35.07
N ARG A 31 -11.91 -13.25 -35.13
CA ARG A 31 -11.81 -14.10 -33.94
C ARG A 31 -10.69 -13.64 -33.02
N ARG A 32 -10.94 -13.69 -31.71
CA ARG A 32 -9.92 -13.49 -30.68
C ARG A 32 -8.95 -14.66 -30.63
N THR A 33 -7.73 -14.41 -30.17
CA THR A 33 -6.75 -15.48 -29.98
C THR A 33 -7.20 -16.44 -28.89
N ARG A 34 -6.73 -17.69 -28.97
CA ARG A 34 -7.05 -18.71 -27.96
C ARG A 34 -6.58 -18.29 -26.57
N GLU A 35 -5.44 -17.61 -26.49
CA GLU A 35 -4.83 -17.10 -25.26
C GLU A 35 -5.68 -16.00 -24.62
N GLU A 36 -6.17 -15.03 -25.40
CA GLU A 36 -7.10 -14.00 -24.92
C GLU A 36 -8.36 -14.59 -24.30
N LEU A 37 -8.94 -15.63 -24.91
CA LEU A 37 -10.14 -16.29 -24.38
C LEU A 37 -9.88 -17.00 -23.04
N VAL A 38 -8.68 -17.57 -22.86
CA VAL A 38 -8.26 -18.17 -21.59
C VAL A 38 -8.04 -17.08 -20.53
N ASN A 39 -7.39 -15.97 -20.90
CA ASN A 39 -7.15 -14.84 -20.00
C ASN A 39 -8.47 -14.20 -19.53
N GLN A 40 -9.51 -14.20 -20.37
CA GLN A 40 -10.86 -13.76 -20.04
C GLN A 40 -11.68 -14.81 -19.27
N GLY A 41 -11.16 -16.01 -19.05
CA GLY A 41 -11.85 -17.09 -18.35
C GLY A 41 -12.98 -17.76 -19.14
N ILE A 42 -13.06 -17.54 -20.46
CA ILE A 42 -14.07 -18.16 -21.33
C ILE A 42 -13.70 -19.62 -21.63
N MET A 43 -12.41 -19.90 -21.81
CA MET A 43 -11.92 -21.25 -22.12
C MET A 43 -10.96 -21.80 -21.07
N PRO A 44 -10.90 -23.15 -20.92
CA PRO A 44 -9.89 -23.84 -20.13
C PRO A 44 -8.44 -23.49 -20.52
N PRO A 45 -7.49 -23.51 -19.56
CA PRO A 45 -6.08 -23.27 -19.84
C PRO A 45 -5.49 -24.24 -20.88
N LEU A 46 -4.69 -23.68 -21.80
CA LEU A 46 -4.13 -24.41 -22.95
C LEU A 46 -3.20 -25.57 -22.57
N LYS A 47 -2.52 -25.42 -21.43
CA LYS A 47 -1.54 -26.39 -20.91
C LYS A 47 -2.20 -27.57 -20.18
N SER A 48 -3.48 -27.48 -19.87
CA SER A 48 -4.23 -28.53 -19.18
C SER A 48 -5.08 -29.33 -20.17
N SER A 49 -5.22 -30.63 -19.94
CA SER A 49 -6.12 -31.47 -20.72
C SER A 49 -7.57 -31.03 -20.53
N ALA A 50 -8.33 -30.94 -21.63
CA ALA A 50 -9.72 -30.51 -21.61
C ALA A 50 -10.63 -31.50 -20.85
N THR A 51 -10.28 -32.79 -20.87
CA THR A 51 -11.06 -33.88 -20.25
C THR A 51 -11.09 -33.81 -18.73
N PHE A 52 -9.99 -33.39 -18.11
CA PHE A 52 -9.83 -33.36 -16.64
C PHE A 52 -10.01 -31.96 -16.05
N HIS A 53 -10.55 -31.02 -16.83
CA HIS A 53 -10.65 -29.63 -16.43
C HIS A 53 -11.50 -29.47 -15.15
N GLU A 54 -12.60 -30.20 -15.03
CA GLU A 54 -13.51 -30.11 -13.89
C GLU A 54 -12.90 -30.72 -12.62
N GLN A 55 -12.24 -31.88 -12.73
CA GLN A 55 -11.53 -32.49 -11.60
C GLN A 55 -10.41 -31.58 -11.09
N ARG A 56 -9.64 -30.97 -12.01
CA ARG A 56 -8.58 -30.00 -11.66
C ARG A 56 -9.16 -28.79 -10.94
N ARG A 57 -10.24 -28.19 -11.48
CA ARG A 57 -10.92 -27.05 -10.85
C ARG A 57 -11.44 -27.40 -9.46
N SER A 58 -12.05 -28.56 -9.30
CA SER A 58 -12.56 -29.05 -8.02
C SER A 58 -11.43 -29.23 -7.00
N LEU A 59 -10.31 -29.80 -7.42
CA LEU A 59 -9.13 -29.97 -6.59
C LEU A 59 -8.48 -28.62 -6.19
N GLU A 60 -8.36 -27.67 -7.13
CA GLU A 60 -7.88 -26.31 -6.87
C GLU A 60 -8.80 -25.58 -5.88
N ARG A 61 -10.11 -25.77 -6.02
CA ARG A 61 -11.12 -25.25 -5.09
C ARG A 61 -10.96 -25.86 -3.70
N ALA A 62 -10.90 -27.19 -3.58
CA ALA A 62 -10.73 -27.89 -2.31
C ALA A 62 -9.44 -27.45 -1.58
N ARG A 63 -8.32 -27.33 -2.31
CA ARG A 63 -7.06 -26.78 -1.77
C ARG A 63 -7.23 -25.38 -1.19
N THR A 64 -7.92 -24.51 -1.93
CA THR A 64 -8.19 -23.13 -1.50
C THR A 64 -9.11 -23.10 -0.28
N GLU A 65 -10.14 -23.94 -0.27
CA GLU A 65 -11.07 -24.08 0.86
C GLU A 65 -10.34 -24.55 2.13
N ASP A 66 -9.50 -25.57 2.04
CA ASP A 66 -8.74 -26.08 3.18
C ASP A 66 -7.71 -25.06 3.69
N TYR A 67 -7.04 -24.36 2.77
CA TYR A 67 -6.14 -23.26 3.11
C TYR A 67 -6.88 -22.15 3.87
N LEU A 68 -8.04 -21.71 3.37
CA LEU A 68 -8.85 -20.67 4.00
C LEU A 68 -9.41 -21.13 5.35
N LYS A 69 -9.90 -22.37 5.46
CA LYS A 69 -10.36 -22.95 6.74
C LYS A 69 -9.27 -22.89 7.80
N ARG A 70 -8.02 -23.20 7.44
CA ARG A 70 -6.87 -23.07 8.36
C ARG A 70 -6.59 -21.61 8.72
N LYS A 71 -6.55 -20.70 7.74
CA LYS A 71 -6.30 -19.26 7.95
C LYS A 71 -7.36 -18.58 8.82
N ILE A 72 -8.62 -18.98 8.70
CA ILE A 72 -9.72 -18.45 9.51
C ILE A 72 -9.58 -18.89 10.97
N ARG A 73 -9.20 -20.16 11.22
CA ARG A 73 -8.96 -20.65 12.60
C ARG A 73 -7.78 -19.93 13.27
N SER A 74 -6.72 -19.67 12.52
CA SER A 74 -5.52 -18.99 13.01
C SER A 74 -5.57 -17.48 12.78
N ARG A 75 -6.76 -16.86 12.73
CA ARG A 75 -6.90 -15.43 12.46
C ARG A 75 -6.51 -14.63 13.71
N PRO A 76 -5.50 -13.75 13.64
CA PRO A 76 -5.13 -12.87 14.76
C PRO A 76 -6.26 -11.92 15.13
N GLU A 77 -6.31 -11.56 16.42
CA GLU A 77 -7.24 -10.55 16.93
C GLU A 77 -6.71 -9.14 16.62
N ARG A 78 -7.59 -8.13 16.65
CA ARG A 78 -7.22 -6.75 16.32
C ARG A 78 -6.15 -6.18 17.26
N SER A 79 -6.23 -6.46 18.56
CA SER A 79 -5.22 -5.98 19.52
C SER A 79 -3.83 -6.56 19.25
N GLU A 80 -3.74 -7.78 18.74
CA GLU A 80 -2.46 -8.38 18.35
C GLU A 80 -1.85 -7.66 17.15
N LEU A 81 -2.65 -7.34 16.14
CA LEU A 81 -2.20 -6.55 14.98
C LEU A 81 -1.76 -5.14 15.38
N ILE A 82 -2.43 -4.55 16.37
CA ILE A 82 -2.07 -3.26 16.95
C ILE A 82 -0.73 -3.33 17.68
N ARG A 83 -0.55 -4.33 18.56
CA ARG A 83 0.70 -4.56 19.30
C ARG A 83 1.89 -4.74 18.36
N MET A 84 1.65 -5.39 17.21
CA MET A 84 2.64 -5.58 16.16
C MET A 84 2.83 -4.35 15.25
N HIS A 85 2.14 -3.23 15.50
CA HIS A 85 2.17 -2.00 14.70
C HIS A 85 1.78 -2.22 13.22
N ILE A 86 0.91 -3.21 12.95
CA ILE A 86 0.29 -3.43 11.63
C ILE A 86 -0.95 -2.54 11.48
N LEU A 87 -1.75 -2.42 12.54
CA LEU A 87 -2.91 -1.53 12.62
C LEU A 87 -2.66 -0.41 13.63
N GLU A 88 -3.26 0.74 13.39
CA GLU A 88 -3.18 1.88 14.32
C GLU A 88 -4.12 1.71 15.53
N GLU A 89 -3.65 2.22 16.69
CA GLU A 89 -4.41 2.31 17.94
C GLU A 89 -5.46 3.42 17.87
N THR A 90 -6.49 3.24 17.04
CA THR A 90 -7.51 4.27 16.83
C THR A 90 -8.90 3.66 16.78
N SER A 91 -9.89 4.35 17.35
CA SER A 91 -11.32 4.00 17.27
C SER A 91 -12.04 4.71 16.11
N ALA A 92 -11.32 5.47 15.30
CA ALA A 92 -11.85 6.24 14.18
C ALA A 92 -12.13 5.34 12.97
N GLU A 93 -13.07 5.80 12.14
CA GLU A 93 -13.44 5.13 10.89
C GLU A 93 -12.20 4.86 9.99
N PRO A 94 -12.12 3.70 9.30
CA PRO A 94 -11.00 3.36 8.43
C PRO A 94 -10.60 4.46 7.41
N SER A 95 -11.57 5.24 6.93
CA SER A 95 -11.33 6.32 5.96
C SER A 95 -10.54 7.51 6.55
N LEU A 96 -10.61 7.74 7.86
CA LEU A 96 -10.00 8.87 8.55
C LEU A 96 -8.63 8.55 9.18
N GLN A 97 -8.33 7.26 9.40
CA GLN A 97 -7.13 6.82 10.12
C GLN A 97 -5.83 7.38 9.52
N ALA A 98 -5.71 7.37 8.19
CA ALA A 98 -4.53 7.89 7.50
C ALA A 98 -4.31 9.40 7.77
N LYS A 99 -5.38 10.20 7.68
CA LYS A 99 -5.32 11.65 7.94
C LYS A 99 -5.05 11.93 9.42
N GLN A 100 -5.66 11.17 10.31
CA GLN A 100 -5.43 11.30 11.75
C GLN A 100 -3.97 10.98 12.12
N LEU A 101 -3.39 9.92 11.54
CA LEU A 101 -1.98 9.58 11.75
C LEU A 101 -1.06 10.70 11.26
N GLN A 102 -1.34 11.26 10.09
CA GLN A 102 -0.58 12.39 9.56
C GLN A 102 -0.65 13.61 10.50
N LEU A 103 -1.84 13.94 10.99
CA LEU A 103 -2.03 15.03 11.94
C LEU A 103 -1.30 14.77 13.28
N LYS A 104 -1.38 13.52 13.78
CA LYS A 104 -0.67 13.11 15.01
C LYS A 104 0.84 13.30 14.83
N ARG A 105 1.39 12.88 13.69
CA ARG A 105 2.83 13.04 13.38
C ARG A 105 3.23 14.50 13.28
N ALA A 106 2.45 15.33 12.59
CA ALA A 106 2.72 16.77 12.48
C ALA A 106 2.74 17.45 13.84
N ARG A 107 1.72 17.21 14.68
CA ARG A 107 1.67 17.76 16.04
C ARG A 107 2.87 17.37 16.90
N ILE A 108 3.29 16.11 16.82
CA ILE A 108 4.47 15.63 17.56
C ILE A 108 5.73 16.31 17.04
N ALA A 109 5.86 16.47 15.72
CA ALA A 109 7.02 17.15 15.13
C ALA A 109 7.12 18.61 15.59
N ASP A 110 5.99 19.34 15.59
CA ASP A 110 5.94 20.72 16.04
C ASP A 110 6.28 20.84 17.54
N ASP A 111 5.66 20.02 18.39
CA ASP A 111 5.93 19.99 19.84
C ASP A 111 7.40 19.62 20.16
N LEU A 112 7.98 18.67 19.42
CA LEU A 112 9.39 18.35 19.57
C LEU A 112 10.29 19.50 19.10
N ASN A 113 9.92 20.21 18.03
CA ASN A 113 10.67 21.35 17.54
C ASN A 113 10.72 22.48 18.58
N ASP A 114 9.59 22.77 19.22
CA ASP A 114 9.51 23.75 20.31
C ASP A 114 10.33 23.34 21.54
N LYS A 115 10.37 22.05 21.86
CA LYS A 115 11.19 21.52 22.98
C LYS A 115 12.69 21.55 22.67
N ILE A 116 13.06 21.34 21.42
CA ILE A 116 14.46 21.37 20.97
C ILE A 116 14.96 22.81 20.87
N SER A 117 14.13 23.77 20.48
CA SER A 117 14.53 25.18 20.39
C SER A 117 14.91 25.76 21.77
N HIS A 118 14.25 25.33 22.84
CA HIS A 118 14.56 25.70 24.23
C HIS A 118 15.53 24.73 24.90
N ARG A 119 16.33 23.98 24.13
CA ARG A 119 17.26 22.99 24.69
C ARG A 119 18.35 23.71 25.51
N PRO A 120 18.46 23.42 26.82
CA PRO A 120 19.42 24.10 27.68
C PRO A 120 20.85 23.81 27.23
N GLY A 121 21.70 24.84 27.30
CA GLY A 121 23.11 24.72 26.94
C GLY A 121 23.89 23.83 27.93
N PRO A 122 25.11 23.40 27.56
CA PRO A 122 25.95 22.60 28.45
C PRO A 122 26.29 23.31 29.77
N MET A 123 26.43 24.64 29.75
CA MET A 123 26.69 25.44 30.96
C MET A 123 25.53 25.38 31.95
N GLU A 124 24.29 25.45 31.47
CA GLU A 124 23.10 25.35 32.31
C GLU A 124 22.99 23.99 33.01
N LEU A 125 23.39 22.91 32.33
CA LEU A 125 23.38 21.56 32.89
C LEU A 125 24.44 21.37 33.99
N ILE A 126 25.58 22.05 33.88
CA ILE A 126 26.63 22.08 34.91
C ILE A 126 26.14 22.85 36.14
N HIS A 127 25.52 24.02 35.96
CA HIS A 127 24.94 24.80 37.07
C HIS A 127 23.83 24.02 37.79
N LYS A 128 23.05 23.21 37.06
CA LYS A 128 22.04 22.31 37.62
C LYS A 128 22.61 21.03 38.24
N ASN A 129 23.94 20.89 38.32
CA ASN A 129 24.67 19.73 38.87
C ASN A 129 24.30 18.38 38.22
N ILE A 130 23.84 18.39 36.97
CA ILE A 130 23.52 17.16 36.21
C ILE A 130 24.77 16.61 35.54
N LEU A 131 25.61 17.50 35.00
CA LEU A 131 26.90 17.13 34.41
C LEU A 131 28.03 17.36 35.43
N PRO A 132 28.87 16.35 35.71
CA PRO A 132 30.01 16.51 36.59
C PRO A 132 31.13 17.32 35.92
N VAL A 133 31.77 18.19 36.70
CA VAL A 133 32.96 18.96 36.30
C VAL A 133 34.01 18.84 37.39
N HIS A 134 35.29 18.78 37.00
CA HIS A 134 36.40 18.76 37.96
C HIS A 134 36.32 19.97 38.91
N SER A 135 36.55 19.74 40.20
CA SER A 135 36.28 20.71 41.27
C SER A 135 37.00 22.05 41.08
N SER A 136 38.22 22.03 40.54
CA SER A 136 38.99 23.24 40.22
C SER A 136 38.34 24.11 39.13
N ILE A 137 37.69 23.49 38.15
CA ILE A 137 37.05 24.17 37.02
C ILE A 137 35.66 24.68 37.43
N LYS A 138 34.95 23.94 38.30
CA LYS A 138 33.66 24.34 38.84
C LYS A 138 33.73 25.67 39.62
N GLN A 139 34.79 25.87 40.41
CA GLN A 139 35.00 27.09 41.19
C GLN A 139 35.33 28.31 40.30
N ALA A 140 36.12 28.11 39.24
CA ALA A 140 36.44 29.16 38.27
C ALA A 140 35.20 29.60 37.47
N ILE A 141 34.37 28.66 37.01
CA ILE A 141 33.17 28.96 36.20
C ILE A 141 32.09 29.68 37.03
N ILE A 142 31.83 29.22 38.26
CA ILE A 142 30.80 29.84 39.13
C ILE A 142 31.28 31.19 39.67
N GLY A 143 32.58 31.33 39.97
CA GLY A 143 33.19 32.58 40.43
C GLY A 143 33.21 33.67 39.35
N GLU A 144 33.56 33.34 38.11
CA GLU A 144 33.55 34.29 36.99
C GLU A 144 32.13 34.71 36.58
N CYS A 145 31.14 33.81 36.65
CA CYS A 145 29.76 34.14 36.28
C CYS A 145 29.15 35.23 37.19
N MET A 146 29.50 35.23 38.49
CA MET A 146 29.10 36.29 39.42
C MET A 146 29.82 37.62 39.15
N PHE A 147 31.06 37.59 38.65
CA PHE A 147 31.83 38.79 38.34
C PHE A 147 31.32 39.50 37.07
N VAL A 148 30.93 38.76 36.03
CA VAL A 148 30.44 39.33 34.76
C VAL A 148 29.02 39.91 34.87
N VAL A 149 28.14 39.33 35.70
CA VAL A 149 26.77 39.85 35.92
C VAL A 149 26.79 41.19 36.67
N LEU A 150 27.69 41.36 37.66
CA LEU A 150 27.80 42.61 38.41
C LEU A 150 28.32 43.80 37.56
N HIS A 151 29.15 43.55 36.55
CA HIS A 151 29.65 44.60 35.66
C HIS A 151 28.69 44.98 34.53
N THR A 152 27.78 44.09 34.13
CA THR A 152 26.78 44.39 33.10
C THR A 152 25.58 45.18 33.65
N GLU A 153 25.16 44.96 34.90
CA GLU A 153 24.14 45.79 35.56
C GLU A 153 24.64 47.21 35.92
N ALA A 154 25.95 47.37 36.20
CA ALA A 154 26.54 48.68 36.42
C ALA A 154 26.53 49.57 35.15
N SER A 155 26.54 48.96 33.95
CA SER A 155 26.50 49.68 32.68
C SER A 155 25.09 50.01 32.19
N TYR A 156 24.03 49.39 32.74
CA TYR A 156 22.64 49.59 32.29
C TYR A 156 21.88 50.66 33.12
N ASN A 157 22.40 51.05 34.29
CA ASN A 157 21.81 52.08 35.17
C ASN A 157 22.45 53.47 35.02
N GLN A 158 23.07 53.76 33.87
CA GLN A 158 23.75 55.03 33.61
C GLN A 158 23.23 55.78 32.37
N VAL A 159 21.98 55.51 31.95
CA VAL A 159 21.23 56.33 30.98
C VAL A 159 19.88 56.71 31.56
#